data_AF-A0A399NLI6-F1
#
_entry.id   AF-A0A399NLI6-F1
#
_cell.length_a   1.000
_cell.length_b   1.000
_cell.length_c   1.000
_cell.angle_alpha   90.00
_cell.angle_beta   90.00
_cell.angle_gamma   90.00
#
_symmetry.space_group_name_H-M   'P 1'
#
loop_
_entity.id
_entity.type
_entity.pdbx_description
1 polymer ?
#
loop_
_entity_poly.entity_id
_entity_poly.type
_entity_poly.pdbx_seq_one_letter_code
_entity_poly.pdbx_strand_id
1 'polypeptide(L)'
;LDWPGKREGITDRESEILALITQGKSNQEVAALTYLSPNTVKSYIRSIYRKIQVQSRTQAVIWGVGHGFSPDHHRIDHWLGGP
;
A
#
# COMPACT_ATOMS: atom_id res chain seq x y z
N LEU A 1 11.30 7.77 9.01
CA LEU A 1 11.17 7.01 7.75
C LEU A 1 10.07 7.68 6.95
N ASP A 2 10.41 8.41 5.88
CA ASP A 2 9.40 9.01 5.01
C ASP A 2 8.95 7.98 3.97
N TRP A 3 7.65 7.76 3.86
CA TRP A 3 7.07 6.89 2.84
C TRP A 3 7.13 7.56 1.45
N PRO A 4 7.38 6.79 0.37
CA PRO A 4 7.49 7.34 -0.99
C PRO A 4 6.24 8.10 -1.46
N GLY A 5 5.05 7.74 -0.96
CA GLY A 5 3.76 8.32 -1.36
C GLY A 5 3.40 9.66 -0.70
N LYS A 6 4.22 10.18 0.21
CA LYS A 6 3.86 11.36 1.02
C LYS A 6 3.61 12.62 0.19
N ARG A 7 4.31 12.78 -0.95
CA ARG A 7 4.14 13.91 -1.88
C ARG A 7 2.77 13.92 -2.58
N GLU A 8 2.12 12.75 -2.63
CA GLU A 8 0.85 12.51 -3.33
C GLU A 8 -0.34 12.51 -2.35
N GLY A 9 -0.11 13.00 -1.12
CA GLY A 9 -1.12 13.03 -0.06
C GLY A 9 -1.52 11.63 0.46
N ILE A 10 -0.72 10.61 0.16
CA ILE A 10 -0.90 9.25 0.68
C ILE A 10 -0.37 9.22 2.11
N THR A 11 -1.19 8.72 3.05
CA THR A 11 -0.77 8.59 4.45
C THR A 11 0.21 7.44 4.63
N ASP A 12 0.87 7.35 5.78
CA ASP A 12 1.77 6.24 6.10
C ASP A 12 1.05 4.89 6.02
N ARG A 13 -0.20 4.83 6.50
CA ARG A 13 -1.01 3.61 6.46
C ARG A 13 -1.45 3.23 5.06
N GLU A 14 -1.82 4.22 4.25
CA GLU A 14 -2.13 3.98 2.84
C GLU A 14 -0.88 3.56 2.05
N SER A 15 0.29 4.09 2.41
CA SER A 15 1.57 3.74 1.81
C SER A 15 1.95 2.29 2.13
N GLU A 16 1.78 1.85 3.37
CA GLU A 16 1.97 0.46 3.78
C GLU A 16 1.08 -0.51 2.98
N ILE A 17 -0.20 -0.17 2.83
CA ILE A 17 -1.15 -0.97 2.04
C ILE A 17 -0.73 -1.01 0.55
N LEU A 18 -0.31 0.12 -0.02
CA LEU A 18 0.15 0.18 -1.41
C LEU A 18 1.46 -0.61 -1.62
N ALA A 19 2.36 -0.63 -0.63
CA ALA A 19 3.57 -1.47 -0.65
C ALA A 19 3.23 -2.97 -0.70
N LEU A 20 2.24 -3.41 0.09
CA LEU A 20 1.82 -4.81 0.04
C LEU A 20 1.12 -5.16 -1.28
N ILE A 21 0.37 -4.22 -1.86
CA ILE A 21 -0.27 -4.40 -3.18
C ILE A 21 0.78 -4.57 -4.29
N THR A 22 1.82 -3.74 -4.28
CA THR A 22 2.93 -3.80 -5.25
C THR A 22 3.72 -5.11 -5.15
N GLN A 23 3.80 -5.71 -3.96
CA GLN A 23 4.35 -7.05 -3.74
C GLN A 23 3.42 -8.20 -4.17
N GLY A 24 2.25 -7.90 -4.73
CA GLY A 24 1.31 -8.92 -5.22
C GLY A 24 0.37 -9.51 -4.16
N LYS A 25 0.39 -9.00 -2.92
CA LYS A 25 -0.47 -9.53 -1.83
C LYS A 25 -1.95 -9.29 -2.09
N SER A 26 -2.76 -10.34 -2.00
CA SER A 26 -4.21 -10.26 -2.08
C SER A 26 -4.80 -9.38 -0.96
N ASN A 27 -6.04 -8.91 -1.12
CA ASN A 27 -6.69 -8.09 -0.10
C ASN A 27 -6.83 -8.82 1.25
N GLN A 28 -6.91 -10.16 1.24
CA GLN A 28 -6.93 -10.96 2.46
C GLN A 28 -5.56 -11.03 3.13
N GLU A 29 -4.48 -11.23 2.37
CA GLU A 29 -3.12 -11.19 2.91
C GLU A 29 -2.77 -9.80 3.45
N VAL A 30 -3.15 -8.73 2.73
CA VAL A 30 -2.99 -7.36 3.21
C VAL A 30 -3.73 -7.15 4.53
N ALA A 31 -4.97 -7.64 4.63
CA ALA A 31 -5.76 -7.55 5.85
C ALA A 31 -5.08 -8.27 7.02
N ALA A 32 -4.57 -9.47 6.80
CA ALA A 32 -3.84 -10.24 7.81
C ALA A 32 -2.55 -9.55 8.25
N LEU A 33 -1.73 -9.08 7.30
CA LEU A 33 -0.43 -8.44 7.58
C LEU A 33 -0.57 -7.07 8.25
N THR A 34 -1.66 -6.35 7.97
CA THR A 34 -1.94 -5.04 8.57
C THR A 34 -2.83 -5.12 9.80
N TYR A 35 -3.30 -6.30 10.22
CA TYR A 35 -4.28 -6.46 11.31
C TYR A 35 -5.58 -5.65 11.09
N LEU A 36 -6.04 -5.57 9.83
CA LEU A 36 -7.27 -4.88 9.45
C LEU A 36 -8.35 -5.87 8.97
N SER A 37 -9.61 -5.43 8.96
CA SER A 37 -10.64 -6.20 8.28
C SER A 37 -10.46 -6.10 6.74
N PRO A 38 -10.83 -7.13 5.96
CA PRO A 38 -10.82 -7.05 4.50
C PRO A 38 -11.66 -5.89 3.93
N ASN A 39 -12.73 -5.49 4.63
CA ASN A 39 -13.55 -4.34 4.23
C ASN A 39 -12.81 -3.02 4.45
N THR A 40 -12.09 -2.90 5.56
CA THR A 40 -11.24 -1.73 5.84
C THR A 40 -10.14 -1.61 4.78
N VAL A 41 -9.49 -2.71 4.42
CA VAL A 41 -8.49 -2.73 3.32
C VAL A 41 -9.10 -2.27 2.00
N LYS A 42 -10.30 -2.75 1.64
CA LYS A 42 -11.00 -2.28 0.43
C LYS A 42 -11.27 -0.78 0.46
N SER A 43 -11.64 -0.21 1.62
CA SER A 43 -11.83 1.23 1.78
C SER A 43 -10.55 2.01 1.58
N TYR A 44 -9.42 1.54 2.14
CA TYR A 44 -8.11 2.13 1.88
C TYR A 44 -7.72 2.05 0.41
N ILE A 45 -7.90 0.90 -0.24
CA ILE A 45 -7.62 0.73 -1.68
C ILE A 45 -8.38 1.75 -2.52
N ARG A 46 -9.68 1.97 -2.25
CA ARG A 46 -10.46 2.99 -2.95
C ARG A 46 -9.94 4.41 -2.69
N SER A 47 -9.53 4.71 -1.46
CA SER A 47 -8.91 6.00 -1.12
C SER A 47 -7.61 6.22 -1.88
N ILE A 48 -6.72 5.24 -1.85
CA ILE A 48 -5.44 5.25 -2.56
C ILE A 48 -5.69 5.48 -4.05
N TYR A 49 -6.56 4.68 -4.67
CA TYR A 49 -6.82 4.75 -6.11
C TYR A 49 -7.32 6.12 -6.55
N ARG A 50 -8.20 6.74 -5.74
CA ARG A 50 -8.65 8.11 -5.95
C ARG A 50 -7.49 9.11 -5.83
N LYS A 51 -6.58 8.95 -4.87
CA LYS A 51 -5.44 9.86 -4.69
C LYS A 51 -4.44 9.78 -5.84
N ILE A 52 -4.11 8.57 -6.29
CA ILE A 52 -3.15 8.34 -7.37
C ILE A 52 -3.78 8.31 -8.77
N GLN A 53 -5.08 8.60 -8.87
CA GLN A 53 -5.84 8.67 -10.13
C GLN A 53 -5.77 7.39 -10.98
N VAL A 54 -5.84 6.22 -10.33
CA VAL A 54 -5.89 4.91 -11.01
C VAL A 54 -7.25 4.23 -10.78
N GLN A 55 -7.56 3.26 -11.64
CA GLN A 55 -8.85 2.55 -11.61
C GLN A 55 -8.70 1.04 -11.39
N SER A 56 -7.49 0.50 -11.54
CA SER A 56 -7.25 -0.94 -11.41
C SER A 56 -6.05 -1.26 -10.54
N ARG A 57 -6.03 -2.50 -10.03
CA ARG A 57 -4.90 -3.03 -9.26
C ARG A 57 -3.61 -3.01 -10.07
N THR A 58 -3.66 -3.40 -11.33
CA THR A 58 -2.49 -3.38 -12.21
C THR A 58 -1.96 -1.96 -12.38
N GLN A 59 -2.83 -0.97 -12.58
CA GLN A 59 -2.41 0.44 -12.65
C GLN A 59 -1.81 0.93 -11.34
N ALA A 60 -2.39 0.56 -10.19
CA ALA A 60 -1.83 0.90 -8.89
C ALA A 60 -0.45 0.28 -8.65
N VAL A 61 -0.21 -0.95 -9.11
CA VAL A 61 1.10 -1.60 -9.03
C VAL A 61 2.12 -0.88 -9.89
N ILE A 62 1.79 -0.61 -11.16
CA ILE A 62 2.67 0.13 -12.09
C ILE A 62 3.02 1.51 -11.51
N TRP A 63 2.01 2.22 -11.03
CA TRP A 63 2.20 3.52 -10.37
C TRP A 63 3.12 3.38 -9.16
N GLY A 64 2.84 2.44 -8.25
CA GLY A 64 3.63 2.23 -7.05
C GLY A 64 5.11 1.95 -7.34
N VAL A 65 5.40 1.05 -8.27
CA VAL A 65 6.78 0.75 -8.69
C VAL A 65 7.48 1.99 -9.23
N GLY A 66 6.80 2.77 -10.08
CA GLY A 66 7.33 4.03 -10.63
C GLY A 66 7.56 5.12 -9.57
N HIS A 67 6.92 5.02 -8.41
CA HIS A 67 7.00 6.01 -7.32
C HIS A 67 7.79 5.50 -6.10
N GLY A 68 8.58 4.43 -6.25
CA GLY A 68 9.48 3.95 -5.19
C GLY A 68 8.87 2.92 -4.23
N PHE A 69 7.64 2.44 -4.49
CA PHE A 69 7.07 1.25 -3.87
C PHE A 69 7.51 -0.02 -4.62
N SER A 70 8.79 -0.11 -4.97
CA SER A 70 9.32 -1.31 -5.63
C SER A 70 9.04 -2.54 -4.75
N PRO A 71 8.58 -3.66 -5.32
CA PRO A 71 8.35 -4.91 -4.61
C PRO A 71 9.68 -5.54 -4.21
N ASP A 72 10.37 -4.91 -3.28
CA ASP A 72 11.47 -5.52 -2.56
C ASP A 72 10.86 -6.24 -1.34
N HIS A 73 11.00 -7.56 -1.32
CA HIS A 73 10.51 -8.43 -0.25
C HIS A 73 11.10 -8.05 1.12
N HIS A 74 12.20 -7.28 1.17
CA HIS A 74 12.90 -6.91 2.41
C HIS A 74 12.44 -5.59 3.05
N ARG A 75 11.61 -4.76 2.38
CA ARG A 75 11.30 -3.42 2.93
C ARG A 75 10.38 -3.43 4.15
N ILE A 76 9.68 -4.53 4.43
CA ILE A 76 8.77 -4.63 5.58
C ILE A 76 9.45 -5.25 6.81
N ASP A 77 10.66 -5.82 6.66
CA ASP A 77 11.43 -6.36 7.81
C ASP A 77 11.76 -5.27 8.86
N HIS A 78 11.66 -3.99 8.48
CA HIS A 78 11.91 -2.84 9.35
C HIS A 78 10.65 -2.09 9.82
N TRP A 79 9.45 -2.68 9.73
CA TRP A 79 8.26 -2.16 10.43
C TRP A 79 8.28 -2.59 11.90
N LEU A 80 9.00 -1.82 12.72
CA LEU A 80 9.03 -1.97 14.18
C LEU A 80 7.77 -1.37 14.79
N GLY A 81 6.71 -2.16 14.87
CA GLY A 81 5.66 -2.04 15.89
C GLY A 81 4.73 -0.82 15.76
N GLY A 82 3.45 -1.12 15.53
CA GLY A 82 2.37 -0.20 15.88
C GLY A 82 2.36 0.14 17.39
N PRO A 83 1.49 1.06 17.83
CA PRO A 83 1.21 1.22 19.25
C PRO A 83 0.61 -0.05 19.88
#